data_AF-A0A520DSM5-F1
#
_entry.id   AF-A0A520DSM5-F1
#
_cell.length_a   1.000
_cell.length_b   1.000
_cell.length_c   1.000
_cell.angle_alpha   90.00
_cell.angle_beta   90.00
_cell.angle_gamma   90.00
#
_symmetry.space_group_name_H-M   'P 1'
#
loop_
_entity.id
_entity.type
_entity.pdbx_description
1 polymer ?
#
loop_
_entity_poly.entity_id
_entity_poly.type
_entity_poly.pdbx_seq_one_letter_code
_entity_poly.pdbx_strand_id
1 'polypeptide(L)' 'MHTAHAPLAAESGRKVDRLLAHYGESHRHPTNEAIHLVAIPAIMLSIVGLLFALHPWVAYVFLAASLVYYAQLRS' A
#
# COMPACT_ATOMS: atom_id res chain seq x y z
N MET A 1 -15.00 -39.58 -22.85
CA MET A 1 -14.04 -38.54 -23.28
C MET A 1 -14.26 -37.32 -22.40
N HIS A 2 -13.42 -37.15 -21.38
CA HIS A 2 -13.50 -36.07 -20.41
C HIS A 2 -12.21 -35.26 -20.61
N THR A 3 -12.30 -34.14 -21.32
CA THR A 3 -11.19 -33.22 -21.53
C THR A 3 -10.85 -32.58 -20.20
N ALA A 4 -9.85 -33.14 -19.51
CA ALA A 4 -9.26 -32.52 -18.34
C ALA A 4 -8.68 -31.15 -18.72
N HIS A 5 -9.05 -30.17 -17.91
CA HIS A 5 -8.78 -28.74 -18.01
C HIS A 5 -7.36 -28.40 -18.46
N ALA A 6 -7.26 -27.48 -19.43
CA ALA A 6 -6.01 -26.91 -19.90
C ALA A 6 -5.26 -26.20 -18.75
N PRO A 7 -4.02 -26.59 -18.43
CA PRO A 7 -3.22 -25.90 -17.42
C PRO A 7 -2.23 -24.96 -18.11
N LEU A 8 -2.67 -23.78 -18.57
CA LEU A 8 -1.76 -22.89 -19.33
C LEU A 8 -1.87 -21.38 -19.05
N ALA A 9 -2.42 -20.95 -17.90
CA ALA A 9 -2.54 -19.50 -17.62
C ALA A 9 -1.82 -18.97 -16.37
N ALA A 10 -1.19 -19.80 -15.51
CA ALA A 10 -0.75 -19.33 -14.19
C ALA A 10 0.69 -19.69 -13.75
N GLU A 11 1.56 -20.16 -14.65
CA GLU A 11 2.89 -20.70 -14.26
C GLU A 11 4.10 -19.81 -14.61
N SER A 12 3.94 -18.53 -14.96
CA SER A 12 5.11 -17.64 -15.18
C SER A 12 4.88 -16.20 -14.75
N GLY A 13 5.18 -15.91 -13.48
CA GLY A 13 5.30 -14.55 -12.94
C GLY A 13 6.39 -14.56 -11.88
N ARG A 14 7.16 -13.46 -11.74
CA ARG A 14 8.21 -13.39 -10.71
C ARG A 14 7.58 -13.70 -9.36
N LYS A 15 8.33 -14.31 -8.44
CA LYS A 15 7.87 -14.57 -7.06
C LYS A 15 7.25 -13.32 -6.42
N VAL A 16 7.82 -12.16 -6.71
CA VAL A 16 7.30 -10.85 -6.28
C VAL A 16 5.87 -10.61 -6.78
N ASP A 17 5.58 -10.89 -8.05
CA ASP A 17 4.26 -10.66 -8.65
C ASP A 17 3.20 -11.56 -8.00
N ARG A 18 3.56 -12.82 -7.68
CA ARG A 18 2.68 -13.74 -6.94
C ARG A 18 2.41 -13.24 -5.51
N LEU A 19 3.43 -12.74 -4.81
CA LEU A 19 3.27 -12.17 -3.47
C LEU A 19 2.43 -10.89 -3.48
N LEU A 20 2.61 -10.04 -4.49
CA LEU A 20 1.80 -8.84 -4.67
C LEU A 20 0.34 -9.17 -5.00
N ALA A 21 0.09 -10.18 -5.83
CA ALA A 21 -1.25 -10.64 -6.15
C ALA A 21 -1.98 -11.12 -4.87
N HIS A 22 -1.31 -11.96 -4.08
CA HIS A 22 -1.87 -12.45 -2.82
C HIS A 22 -2.09 -11.33 -1.78
N TYR A 23 -1.16 -10.39 -1.68
CA TYR A 23 -1.32 -9.20 -0.84
C TYR A 23 -2.52 -8.34 -1.27
N GLY A 24 -2.73 -8.19 -2.58
CA GLY A 24 -3.86 -7.47 -3.16
C GLY A 24 -5.22 -8.09 -2.84
N GLU A 25 -5.30 -9.43 -2.72
CA GLU A 25 -6.53 -10.12 -2.30
C GLU A 25 -6.96 -9.71 -0.88
N SER A 26 -6.02 -9.51 0.04
CA SER A 26 -6.30 -9.03 1.40
C SER A 26 -6.94 -7.63 1.43
N HIS A 27 -6.64 -6.78 0.44
CA HIS A 27 -7.19 -5.43 0.31
C HIS A 27 -8.62 -5.41 -0.25
N ARG A 28 -9.12 -6.54 -0.76
CA ARG A 28 -10.51 -6.69 -1.20
C ARG A 28 -11.44 -7.10 -0.04
N HIS A 29 -10.89 -7.50 1.11
CA HIS A 29 -11.69 -7.94 2.25
C HIS A 29 -12.32 -6.72 2.95
N PRO A 30 -13.65 -6.62 3.07
CA PRO A 30 -14.33 -5.40 3.51
C PRO A 30 -13.96 -4.97 4.93
N THR A 31 -13.71 -5.91 5.84
CA THR A 31 -13.25 -5.60 7.19
C THR A 31 -11.84 -4.98 7.18
N ASN A 32 -10.96 -5.46 6.31
CA ASN A 32 -9.59 -4.95 6.24
C ASN A 32 -9.57 -3.54 5.67
N GLU A 33 -10.40 -3.28 4.66
CA GLU A 33 -10.61 -1.95 4.09
C GLU A 33 -11.16 -0.98 5.14
N ALA A 34 -12.17 -1.39 5.91
CA ALA A 34 -12.73 -0.56 6.99
C ALA A 34 -11.69 -0.22 8.05
N ILE A 35 -10.86 -1.19 8.45
CA ILE A 35 -9.73 -0.96 9.37
C ILE A 35 -8.73 0.01 8.74
N HIS A 36 -8.33 -0.19 7.48
CA HIS A 36 -7.37 0.67 6.78
C HIS A 36 -7.85 2.12 6.69
N LEU A 37 -9.14 2.33 6.45
CA LEU A 37 -9.74 3.65 6.34
C LEU A 37 -9.55 4.50 7.61
N VAL A 38 -9.50 3.88 8.79
CA VAL A 38 -9.27 4.58 10.07
C VAL A 38 -7.80 4.51 10.49
N ALA A 39 -7.17 3.34 10.33
CA ALA A 39 -5.81 3.11 10.79
C ALA A 39 -4.79 3.93 10.02
N ILE A 40 -4.92 4.07 8.69
CA ILE A 40 -3.95 4.80 7.88
C ILE A 40 -3.93 6.30 8.25
N PRO A 41 -5.07 7.01 8.35
CA PRO A 41 -5.08 8.39 8.84
C PRO A 41 -4.55 8.52 10.27
N ALA A 42 -4.89 7.60 11.17
CA ALA A 42 -4.43 7.64 12.55
C ALA A 42 -2.90 7.48 12.64
N ILE A 43 -2.33 6.52 11.91
CA ILE A 43 -0.89 6.31 11.83
C ILE A 43 -0.19 7.55 11.26
N MET A 44 -0.71 8.13 10.17
CA MET A 44 -0.12 9.35 9.59
C MET A 44 -0.17 10.52 10.56
N LEU A 45 -1.29 10.71 11.27
CA LEU A 45 -1.40 11.74 12.31
C LEU A 45 -0.38 11.50 13.43
N SER A 46 -0.22 10.27 13.90
CA SER A 46 0.75 9.92 14.93
C SER A 46 2.19 10.18 14.48
N ILE A 47 2.56 9.81 13.26
CA ILE A 47 3.90 10.05 12.70
C ILE A 47 4.16 11.55 12.59
N VAL A 48 3.25 12.32 11.99
CA VAL A 48 3.42 13.77 11.84
C VAL A 48 3.48 14.46 13.20
N GLY A 49 2.62 14.05 14.14
CA GLY A 49 2.64 14.55 15.51
C GLY A 49 3.95 14.25 16.23
N LEU A 50 4.49 13.03 16.08
CA LEU A 50 5.78 12.64 16.65
C LEU A 50 6.93 13.46 16.04
N LEU A 51 6.96 13.66 14.72
CA LEU A 51 7.96 14.49 14.05
C LEU A 51 7.84 15.95 14.49
N PHE A 52 6.62 16.45 14.70
CA PHE A 52 6.39 17.81 15.18
C PHE A 52 6.88 17.98 16.61
N ALA A 53 6.62 17.00 17.47
CA ALA A 53 7.12 16.97 18.86
C ALA A 53 8.64 16.90 18.92
N LEU A 54 9.30 16.25 17.95
CA LEU A 54 10.75 16.28 17.80
C LEU A 54 11.23 17.68 17.39
N HIS A 55 10.72 18.21 16.27
CA HIS A 55 10.95 19.58 15.82
C HIS A 55 9.97 19.96 14.69
N PRO A 56 9.26 21.12 14.74
CA PRO A 56 8.29 21.50 13.71
C PRO A 56 8.83 21.47 12.26
N TRP A 57 10.04 22.00 12.03
CA TRP A 57 10.69 21.93 10.70
C TRP A 57 10.88 20.51 10.16
N VAL A 58 11.13 19.51 11.02
CA VAL A 58 11.26 18.12 10.55
C VAL A 58 9.93 17.62 9.99
N ALA A 59 8.82 17.91 10.68
CA ALA A 59 7.48 17.56 10.18
C ALA A 59 7.16 18.29 8.85
N TYR A 60 7.49 19.58 8.74
CA TYR A 60 7.25 20.34 7.51
C TYR A 60 8.08 19.84 6.33
N VAL A 61 9.37 19.54 6.55
CA VAL A 61 10.22 18.96 5.51
C VAL A 61 9.71 17.58 5.09
N PHE A 62 9.30 16.74 6.05
CA PHE A 62 8.72 15.42 5.76
C PHE A 62 7.44 15.53 4.90
N LEU A 63 6.52 16.43 5.26
CA LEU A 63 5.30 16.67 4.50
C LEU A 63 5.59 17.23 3.10
N ALA A 64 6.48 18.23 3.00
CA ALA A 64 6.87 18.82 1.72
C ALA A 64 7.52 17.79 0.80
N ALA A 65 8.45 16.99 1.31
CA ALA A 65 9.10 15.93 0.54
C ALA A 65 8.07 14.88 0.06
N SER A 66 7.13 14.50 0.92
CA SER A 66 6.05 13.56 0.57
C SER A 66 5.15 14.10 -0.55
N LEU A 67 4.78 15.39 -0.48
CA LEU A 67 3.98 16.04 -1.52
C LEU A 67 4.74 16.16 -2.84
N VAL A 68 6.03 16.51 -2.80
CA VAL A 68 6.89 16.55 -3.99
C VAL A 68 6.99 15.16 -4.61
N TYR A 69 7.23 14.13 -3.81
CA TYR A 69 7.26 12.74 -4.28
C TYR A 69 5.92 12.36 -4.93
N TYR A 70 4.80 12.66 -4.29
CA TYR A 70 3.47 12.37 -4.83
C TYR A 70 3.21 13.11 -6.16
N ALA A 71 3.62 14.37 -6.27
CA ALA A 71 3.50 15.13 -7.51
C ALA A 71 4.40 14.59 -8.64
N GLN A 72 5.56 14.02 -8.29
CA GLN A 72 6.48 13.38 -9.23
C GLN A 72 6.07 11.96 -9.60
N LEU A 73 5.25 11.32 -8.77
CA LEU A 73 4.68 9.99 -8.99
C LEU A 73 3.66 10.09 -10.13
N ARG A 74 4.18 10.25 -11.35
CA ARG A 74 3.40 10.20 -12.58
C ARG A 74 2.77 8.81 -12.71
N SER A 75 1.46 8.79 -12.95
CA SER A 75 0.67 7.60 -13.31
C SER A 75 1.01 7.13 -14.71
#